data_AF-A0A4Z0ETU1-F1
#
_entry.id   AF-A0A4Z0ETU1-F1
#
_cell.length_a   1.000
_cell.length_b   1.000
_cell.length_c   1.000
_cell.angle_alpha   90.00
_cell.angle_beta   90.00
_cell.angle_gamma   90.00
#
_symmetry.space_group_name_H-M   'P 1'
#
loop_
_entity.id
_entity.type
_entity.pdbx_description
1 polymer ?
#
loop_
_entity_poly.entity_id
_entity_poly.type
_entity_poly.pdbx_seq_one_letter_code
_entity_poly.pdbx_strand_id
1 'polypeptide(L)'
;MRSYLWLFVFALALPACAHKKMPQQSASTTAPTPPAQVGPVLVFQRTPCYGTCPAYTASIFADGRVEYEGQRFVPVLGKHTLRLPPSTVAEMLAAAQRINFSQLEERYSRNTSDLPATVITVHPAGQPAKSVFAAEEIPAGLQGYITYLKGQLDPLAGIGLKE
;
A
#
# COMPACT_ATOMS: atom_id res chain seq x y z
N MET A 1 -55.15 -36.05 -16.27
CA MET A 1 -56.38 -35.91 -17.07
C MET A 1 -56.54 -34.45 -17.50
N ARG A 2 -56.90 -34.25 -18.78
CA ARG A 2 -57.30 -33.00 -19.47
C ARG A 2 -56.18 -32.14 -20.11
N SER A 3 -55.91 -32.57 -21.35
CA SER A 3 -55.44 -31.89 -22.56
C SER A 3 -55.85 -30.42 -22.74
N TYR A 4 -55.02 -29.63 -23.46
CA TYR A 4 -55.30 -28.79 -24.65
C TYR A 4 -53.98 -28.05 -24.99
N LEU A 5 -53.10 -28.53 -25.88
CA LEU A 5 -53.10 -28.35 -27.34
C LEU A 5 -53.62 -26.97 -27.79
N TRP A 6 -52.72 -26.07 -28.21
CA TRP A 6 -52.92 -25.24 -29.41
C TRP A 6 -51.55 -24.84 -30.00
N LEU A 7 -51.38 -25.24 -31.25
CA LEU A 7 -50.28 -24.93 -32.15
C LEU A 7 -50.36 -23.47 -32.60
N PHE A 8 -49.22 -22.79 -32.71
CA PHE A 8 -49.01 -21.85 -33.81
C PHE A 8 -47.58 -21.98 -34.34
N VAL A 9 -47.50 -22.68 -35.48
CA VAL A 9 -46.37 -22.71 -36.38
C VAL A 9 -46.40 -21.42 -37.20
N PHE A 10 -45.28 -20.69 -37.26
CA PHE A 10 -45.00 -19.85 -38.41
C PHE A 10 -43.52 -19.96 -38.77
N ALA A 11 -43.28 -20.71 -39.84
CA ALA A 11 -42.00 -20.79 -40.52
C ALA A 11 -41.87 -19.60 -41.47
N LEU A 12 -40.70 -18.97 -41.51
CA LEU A 12 -40.21 -18.29 -42.71
C LEU A 12 -38.67 -18.34 -42.75
N ALA A 13 -38.14 -18.53 -43.94
CA ALA A 13 -36.82 -19.09 -44.22
C ALA A 13 -35.83 -18.07 -44.84
N LEU A 14 -34.52 -18.29 -44.56
CA LEU A 14 -33.28 -18.04 -45.35
C LEU A 14 -32.85 -16.56 -45.61
N PRO A 15 -31.52 -16.23 -45.68
CA PRO A 15 -30.46 -17.02 -46.33
C PRO A 15 -29.11 -17.14 -45.59
N ALA A 16 -28.27 -17.97 -46.20
CA ALA A 16 -26.91 -18.32 -45.85
C ALA A 16 -25.91 -17.16 -45.94
N CYS A 17 -24.91 -17.17 -45.05
CA CYS A 17 -23.56 -16.69 -45.33
C CYS A 17 -22.55 -17.72 -44.79
N ALA A 18 -21.78 -18.31 -45.70
CA ALA A 18 -20.66 -19.18 -45.40
C ALA A 18 -19.55 -18.37 -44.71
N HIS A 19 -19.23 -18.70 -43.46
CA HIS A 19 -18.01 -18.21 -42.81
C HIS A 19 -16.94 -19.30 -42.79
N LYS A 20 -15.81 -18.97 -43.39
CA LYS A 20 -14.62 -19.79 -43.57
C LYS A 20 -14.12 -20.33 -42.23
N LYS A 21 -13.76 -21.62 -42.17
CA LYS A 21 -12.91 -22.17 -41.12
C LYS A 21 -11.54 -21.47 -41.19
N MET A 22 -11.15 -20.81 -40.10
CA MET A 22 -9.79 -20.33 -39.86
C MET A 22 -9.26 -20.93 -38.55
N PRO A 23 -7.93 -21.10 -38.44
CA PRO A 23 -7.29 -22.14 -37.65
C PRO A 23 -7.20 -21.78 -36.16
N GLN A 24 -7.09 -22.84 -35.34
CA GLN A 24 -6.77 -22.79 -33.92
C GLN A 24 -5.65 -21.79 -33.62
N GLN A 25 -5.96 -20.78 -32.81
CA GLN A 25 -4.95 -20.00 -32.13
C GLN A 25 -4.71 -20.61 -30.76
N SER A 26 -3.49 -21.13 -30.63
CA SER A 26 -2.90 -21.79 -29.48
C SER A 26 -3.26 -21.14 -28.16
N ALA A 27 -3.54 -22.00 -27.18
CA ALA A 27 -3.60 -21.65 -25.77
C ALA A 27 -2.36 -20.83 -25.39
N SER A 28 -2.56 -19.54 -25.14
CA SER A 28 -1.63 -18.76 -24.35
C SER A 28 -2.06 -18.93 -22.90
N THR A 29 -1.46 -19.91 -22.22
CA THR A 29 -1.47 -19.97 -20.76
C THR A 29 -0.73 -18.72 -20.27
N THR A 30 -1.45 -17.61 -20.14
CA THR A 30 -1.00 -16.53 -19.27
C THR A 30 -1.47 -16.94 -17.89
N ALA A 31 -0.54 -17.43 -17.07
CA ALA A 31 -0.78 -17.53 -15.64
C ALA A 31 -1.32 -16.18 -15.15
N PRO A 32 -2.35 -16.14 -14.28
CA PRO A 32 -2.80 -14.87 -13.75
C PRO A 32 -1.64 -14.24 -12.97
N THR A 33 -1.02 -13.22 -13.56
CA THR A 33 -0.15 -12.31 -12.83
C THR A 33 -1.05 -11.73 -11.72
N PRO A 34 -0.73 -11.96 -10.43
CA PRO A 34 -1.47 -11.32 -9.36
C PRO A 34 -1.54 -9.82 -9.65
N PRO A 35 -2.69 -9.15 -9.50
CA PRO A 35 -2.80 -7.74 -9.81
C PRO A 35 -1.67 -7.00 -9.09
N ALA A 36 -0.82 -6.34 -9.87
CA ALA A 36 0.25 -5.51 -9.34
C ALA A 36 -0.37 -4.56 -8.32
N GLN A 37 0.12 -4.59 -7.08
CA GLN A 37 -0.39 -3.78 -5.99
C GLN A 37 -0.31 -2.31 -6.42
N VAL A 38 -1.46 -1.67 -6.69
CA VAL A 38 -1.52 -0.31 -7.25
C VAL A 38 -1.26 0.75 -6.18
N GLY A 39 -1.34 0.38 -4.89
CA GLY A 39 -1.16 1.27 -3.74
C GLY A 39 0.24 1.23 -3.12
N PRO A 40 0.49 2.09 -2.12
CA PRO A 40 1.70 2.04 -1.33
C PRO A 40 1.79 0.71 -0.56
N VAL A 41 3.00 0.18 -0.46
CA VAL A 41 3.31 -1.03 0.34
C VAL A 41 3.61 -0.68 1.80
N LEU A 42 3.99 0.57 2.06
CA LEU A 42 4.29 1.11 3.38
C LEU A 42 3.87 2.58 3.41
N VAL A 43 3.18 3.00 4.46
CA VAL A 43 2.91 4.41 4.77
C VAL A 43 3.52 4.72 6.13
N PHE A 44 4.29 5.79 6.18
CA PHE A 44 4.93 6.27 7.40
C PHE A 44 4.51 7.72 7.64
N GLN A 45 3.92 7.98 8.81
CA GLN A 45 3.47 9.31 9.20
C GLN A 45 4.06 9.69 10.55
N ARG A 46 4.57 10.92 10.65
CA ARG A 46 4.89 11.58 11.91
C ARG A 46 3.80 12.60 12.22
N THR A 47 3.16 12.50 13.37
CA THR A 47 2.09 13.43 13.74
C THR A 47 2.68 14.72 14.32
N PRO A 48 1.95 15.84 14.18
CA PRO A 48 2.34 17.09 14.81
C PRO A 48 2.29 17.08 16.36
N CYS A 49 2.99 18.01 16.99
CA CYS A 49 2.87 18.46 18.40
C CYS A 49 2.93 20.00 18.47
N TYR A 50 2.53 20.66 19.56
CA TYR A 50 2.47 22.12 19.71
C TYR A 50 3.85 22.79 19.68
N GLY A 51 4.92 22.03 19.95
CA GLY A 51 6.29 22.44 19.72
C GLY A 51 6.73 22.29 18.25
N THR A 52 8.03 22.06 18.06
CA THR A 52 8.67 21.99 16.74
C THR A 52 8.83 20.56 16.20
N CYS A 53 7.91 19.66 16.57
CA CYS A 53 7.98 18.27 16.10
C CYS A 53 7.82 18.21 14.57
N PRO A 54 8.78 17.61 13.84
CA PRO A 54 8.65 17.41 12.40
C PRO A 54 7.42 16.55 12.07
N ALA A 55 6.58 17.05 11.17
CA ALA A 55 5.36 16.38 10.73
C ALA A 55 5.36 16.20 9.21
N TYR A 56 5.24 14.96 8.77
CA TYR A 56 5.14 14.59 7.36
C TYR A 56 4.50 13.21 7.21
N THR A 57 4.04 12.92 6.00
CA THR A 57 3.62 11.58 5.56
C THR A 57 4.46 11.16 4.37
N ALA A 58 4.90 9.90 4.34
CA ALA A 58 5.54 9.27 3.20
C ALA A 58 4.77 8.00 2.83
N SER A 59 4.28 7.93 1.61
CA SER A 59 3.63 6.76 1.00
C SER A 59 4.62 6.11 0.04
N ILE A 60 5.10 4.92 0.39
CA ILE A 60 6.19 4.22 -0.29
C ILE A 60 5.61 3.08 -1.13
N PHE A 61 5.99 3.05 -2.41
CA PHE A 61 5.56 2.04 -3.38
C PHE A 61 6.65 0.99 -3.60
N ALA A 62 6.26 -0.21 -4.05
CA ALA A 62 7.17 -1.33 -4.27
C ALA A 62 8.28 -1.02 -5.29
N ASP A 63 8.03 -0.12 -6.24
CA ASP A 63 8.98 0.31 -7.27
C ASP A 63 9.96 1.40 -6.78
N GLY A 64 9.94 1.73 -5.49
CA GLY A 64 10.78 2.76 -4.89
C GLY A 64 10.24 4.18 -5.03
N ARG A 65 9.09 4.41 -5.70
CA ARG A 65 8.44 5.73 -5.66
C ARG A 65 8.01 6.07 -4.24
N VAL A 66 8.23 7.32 -3.83
CA VAL A 66 7.77 7.86 -2.55
C VAL A 66 6.92 9.09 -2.83
N GLU A 67 5.65 9.05 -2.46
CA GLU A 67 4.79 10.22 -2.41
C GLU A 67 4.92 10.82 -1.00
N TYR A 68 5.57 11.98 -0.92
CA TYR A 68 5.90 12.67 0.33
C TYR A 68 5.01 13.91 0.50
N GLU A 69 4.53 14.16 1.71
CA GLU A 69 3.84 15.39 2.08
C GLU A 69 4.40 15.94 3.39
N GLY A 70 5.21 16.99 3.29
CA GLY A 70 5.74 17.73 4.43
C GLY A 70 4.73 18.74 4.95
N GLN A 71 4.44 18.70 6.25
CA GLN A 71 3.35 19.49 6.83
C GLN A 71 3.90 20.69 7.62
N ARG A 72 4.79 20.44 8.60
CA ARG A 72 5.40 21.50 9.41
C ARG A 72 6.70 21.04 10.08
N PHE A 73 7.55 22.01 10.41
CA PHE A 73 8.85 21.80 11.06
C PHE A 73 9.73 20.77 10.34
N VAL A 74 9.62 20.77 9.01
CA VAL A 74 10.46 20.03 8.07
C VAL A 74 10.98 21.03 7.04
N PRO A 75 12.25 20.93 6.61
CA PRO A 75 12.77 21.78 5.54
C PRO A 75 12.03 21.61 4.21
N VAL A 76 11.60 20.38 3.88
CA VAL A 76 10.85 20.10 2.64
C VAL A 76 9.35 20.13 2.94
N LEU A 77 8.67 21.22 2.57
CA LEU A 77 7.22 21.39 2.77
C LEU A 77 6.41 21.04 1.52
N GLY A 78 5.15 20.63 1.72
CA GLY A 78 4.21 20.34 0.63
C GLY A 78 4.41 18.96 0.01
N LYS A 79 3.78 18.74 -1.14
CA LYS A 79 3.77 17.44 -1.84
C LYS A 79 4.96 17.31 -2.79
N HIS A 80 5.67 16.20 -2.68
CA HIS A 80 6.82 15.86 -3.52
C HIS A 80 6.76 14.40 -3.94
N THR A 81 7.31 14.10 -5.12
CA THR A 81 7.56 12.73 -5.57
C THR A 81 9.06 12.48 -5.53
N LEU A 82 9.47 11.55 -4.68
CA LEU A 82 10.85 11.18 -4.44
C LEU A 82 11.06 9.71 -4.82
N ARG A 83 12.30 9.24 -4.71
CA ARG A 83 12.69 7.86 -5.00
C ARG A 83 13.60 7.31 -3.91
N LEU A 84 13.35 6.06 -3.56
CA LEU A 84 14.27 5.18 -2.84
C LEU A 84 14.68 4.03 -3.77
N PRO A 85 15.84 3.41 -3.57
CA PRO A 85 16.15 2.15 -4.23
C PRO A 85 15.06 1.10 -3.90
N PRO A 86 14.55 0.34 -4.89
CA PRO A 86 13.57 -0.72 -4.62
C PRO A 86 14.08 -1.76 -3.60
N SER A 87 15.39 -2.00 -3.56
CA SER A 87 16.02 -2.85 -2.54
C SER A 87 15.84 -2.31 -1.12
N THR A 88 15.96 -0.98 -0.93
CA THR A 88 15.71 -0.33 0.36
C THR A 88 14.26 -0.52 0.80
N VAL A 89 13.31 -0.41 -0.13
CA VAL A 89 11.88 -0.67 0.16
C VAL A 89 11.67 -2.13 0.56
N ALA A 90 12.27 -3.08 -0.17
CA ALA A 90 12.21 -4.49 0.17
C ALA A 90 12.79 -4.77 1.57
N GLU A 91 13.90 -4.11 1.94
CA GLU A 91 14.49 -4.22 3.27
C GLU A 91 13.59 -3.63 4.38
N MET A 92 12.86 -2.54 4.11
CA MET A 92 11.85 -2.01 5.03
C MET A 92 10.74 -3.03 5.30
N LEU A 93 10.20 -3.65 4.26
CA LEU A 93 9.17 -4.68 4.41
C LEU A 93 9.71 -5.92 5.12
N ALA A 94 10.94 -6.35 4.82
CA ALA A 94 11.59 -7.44 5.52
C ALA A 94 11.82 -7.11 7.01
N ALA A 95 12.17 -5.86 7.35
CA ALA A 95 12.30 -5.43 8.75
C ALA A 95 10.96 -5.49 9.49
N ALA A 96 9.85 -5.11 8.84
CA ALA A 96 8.51 -5.28 9.41
C ALA A 96 8.19 -6.77 9.67
N GLN A 97 8.54 -7.66 8.76
CA GLN A 97 8.35 -9.11 8.93
C GLN A 97 9.16 -9.67 10.11
N ARG A 98 10.44 -9.27 10.25
CA ARG A 98 11.31 -9.75 11.35
C ARG A 98 10.77 -9.43 12.74
N ILE A 99 10.00 -8.35 12.89
CA ILE A 99 9.39 -7.98 14.16
C ILE A 99 7.94 -8.46 14.30
N ASN A 100 7.46 -9.31 13.38
CA ASN A 100 6.07 -9.77 13.31
C ASN A 100 5.08 -8.61 13.34
N PHE A 101 5.30 -7.56 12.52
CA PHE A 101 4.53 -6.32 12.56
C PHE A 101 3.00 -6.54 12.52
N SER A 102 2.52 -7.55 11.79
CA SER A 102 1.11 -7.91 11.70
C SER A 102 0.47 -8.34 13.04
N GLN A 103 1.29 -8.80 14.00
CA GLN A 103 0.86 -9.25 15.32
C GLN A 103 0.95 -8.17 16.40
N LEU A 104 1.48 -6.99 16.08
CA LEU A 104 1.55 -5.89 17.04
C LEU A 104 0.15 -5.37 17.40
N GLU A 105 0.04 -4.74 18.57
CA GLU A 105 -1.15 -4.00 18.94
C GLU A 105 -1.33 -2.81 17.99
N GLU A 106 -2.58 -2.40 17.78
CA GLU A 106 -2.88 -1.26 16.89
C GLU A 106 -2.43 0.07 17.47
N ARG A 107 -2.30 0.17 18.81
CA ARG A 107 -2.05 1.43 19.49
C ARG A 107 -1.19 1.25 20.75
N TYR A 108 -0.05 1.94 20.76
CA TYR A 108 0.83 2.09 21.91
C TYR A 108 0.82 3.56 22.35
N SER A 109 0.06 3.88 23.40
CA SER A 109 -0.24 5.26 23.80
C SER A 109 -0.85 5.29 25.21
N ARG A 110 -0.45 6.27 26.03
CA ARG A 110 -1.15 6.60 27.28
C ARG A 110 -2.15 7.75 27.10
N ASN A 111 -2.30 8.21 25.85
CA ASN A 111 -3.07 9.39 25.46
C ASN A 111 -2.56 10.66 26.15
N THR A 112 -1.25 10.74 26.38
CA THR A 112 -0.60 11.95 26.85
C THR A 112 -0.80 13.07 25.83
N SER A 113 -1.36 14.18 26.30
CA SER A 113 -1.59 15.35 25.46
C SER A 113 -0.28 15.86 24.88
N ASP A 114 -0.34 16.30 23.62
CA ASP A 114 0.74 16.97 22.91
C ASP A 114 2.02 16.15 22.65
N LEU A 115 1.96 14.83 22.78
CA LEU A 115 3.05 13.95 22.37
C LEU A 115 2.90 13.57 20.88
N PRO A 116 3.93 13.72 20.03
CA PRO A 116 3.85 13.25 18.66
C PRO A 116 3.86 11.72 18.61
N ALA A 117 3.13 11.16 17.67
CA ALA A 117 3.11 9.74 17.36
C ALA A 117 3.79 9.47 16.01
N THR A 118 4.23 8.22 15.85
CA THR A 118 4.53 7.64 14.54
C THR A 118 3.42 6.67 14.19
N VAL A 119 2.80 6.85 13.02
CA VAL A 119 1.82 5.91 12.48
C VAL A 119 2.45 5.18 11.31
N ILE A 120 2.43 3.85 11.37
CA ILE A 120 3.00 3.00 10.32
C ILE A 120 1.90 2.09 9.81
N THR A 121 1.68 2.09 8.50
CA THR A 121 0.80 1.13 7.83
C THR A 121 1.61 0.28 6.87
N VAL A 122 1.56 -1.04 7.03
CA VAL A 122 2.21 -2.00 6.13
C VAL A 122 1.14 -2.73 5.34
N HIS A 123 1.36 -2.89 4.04
CA HIS A 123 0.51 -3.65 3.12
C HIS A 123 1.30 -4.86 2.57
N PRO A 124 1.41 -5.97 3.32
CA PRO A 124 2.12 -7.16 2.84
C PRO A 124 1.35 -7.82 1.70
N ALA A 125 2.07 -8.34 0.71
CA ALA A 125 1.45 -9.06 -0.40
C ALA A 125 0.67 -10.30 0.11
N GLY A 126 -0.61 -10.38 -0.24
CA GLY A 126 -1.47 -11.51 0.13
C GLY A 126 -1.93 -11.53 1.59
N GLN A 127 -1.68 -10.49 2.38
CA GLN A 127 -2.17 -10.35 3.75
C GLN A 127 -2.97 -9.05 3.92
N PRO A 128 -3.87 -8.98 4.92
CA PRO A 128 -4.50 -7.71 5.29
C PRO A 128 -3.46 -6.66 5.66
N ALA A 129 -3.76 -5.40 5.35
CA ALA A 129 -2.95 -4.29 5.83
C ALA A 129 -3.00 -4.20 7.37
N LYS A 130 -1.89 -3.81 7.98
CA LYS A 130 -1.81 -3.54 9.43
C LYS A 130 -1.37 -2.10 9.63
N SER A 131 -2.08 -1.38 10.50
CA SER A 131 -1.67 -0.05 10.97
C SER A 131 -1.36 -0.10 12.46
N VAL A 132 -0.30 0.61 12.87
CA VAL A 132 0.14 0.75 14.26
C VAL A 132 0.39 2.22 14.56
N PHE A 133 -0.28 2.72 15.59
CA PHE A 133 -0.06 4.04 16.18
C PHE A 133 0.90 3.90 17.37
N ALA A 134 2.06 4.54 17.30
CA ALA A 134 3.10 4.43 18.32
C ALA A 134 3.45 5.82 18.87
N ALA A 135 3.08 6.08 20.12
CA ALA A 135 3.39 7.33 20.84
C ALA A 135 4.14 7.05 22.14
N GLU A 136 3.71 6.05 22.91
CA GLU A 136 4.25 5.74 24.25
C GLU A 136 4.30 4.23 24.46
N GLU A 137 5.12 3.76 25.41
CA GLU A 137 5.21 2.34 25.78
C GLU A 137 5.49 1.41 24.58
N ILE A 138 6.28 1.92 23.63
CA ILE A 138 6.59 1.26 22.37
C ILE A 138 7.51 0.06 22.64
N PRO A 139 7.14 -1.18 22.26
CA PRO A 139 8.00 -2.35 22.42
C PRO A 139 9.32 -2.19 21.67
N ALA A 140 10.41 -2.74 22.22
CA ALA A 140 11.76 -2.55 21.68
C ALA A 140 11.89 -2.90 20.18
N GLY A 141 11.23 -3.98 19.72
CA GLY A 141 11.23 -4.36 18.30
C GLY A 141 10.60 -3.30 17.39
N LEU A 142 9.45 -2.75 17.79
CA LEU A 142 8.78 -1.66 17.07
C LEU A 142 9.59 -0.36 17.14
N GLN A 143 10.19 -0.04 18.29
CA GLN A 143 11.05 1.14 18.44
C GLN A 143 12.28 1.08 17.54
N GLY A 144 12.91 -0.10 17.42
CA GLY A 144 14.00 -0.34 16.49
C GLY A 144 13.58 -0.15 15.04
N TYR A 145 12.41 -0.67 14.66
CA TYR A 145 11.85 -0.49 13.31
C TYR A 145 11.50 0.96 12.99
N ILE A 146 10.89 1.70 13.91
CA ILE A 146 10.63 3.15 13.76
C ILE A 146 11.94 3.90 13.54
N THR A 147 12.98 3.58 14.32
CA THR A 147 14.30 4.23 14.19
C THR A 147 14.93 3.95 12.83
N TYR A 148 14.86 2.71 12.37
CA TYR A 148 15.32 2.32 11.04
C TYR A 148 14.59 3.08 9.92
N LEU A 149 13.24 3.15 9.98
CA LEU A 149 12.45 3.89 8.98
C LEU A 149 12.80 5.38 8.97
N LYS A 150 12.94 6.00 10.14
CA LYS A 150 13.38 7.40 10.25
C LYS A 150 14.73 7.62 9.60
N GLY A 151 15.70 6.72 9.79
CA GLY A 151 17.01 6.83 9.15
C GLY A 151 16.96 6.86 7.61
N GLN A 152 15.94 6.25 7.01
CA GLN A 152 15.73 6.26 5.56
C GLN A 152 14.89 7.44 5.08
N LEU A 153 13.93 7.90 5.89
CA LEU A 153 12.89 8.86 5.49
C LEU A 153 13.14 10.30 5.97
N ASP A 154 13.79 10.50 7.11
CA ASP A 154 14.12 11.84 7.63
C ASP A 154 15.04 12.63 6.65
N PRO A 155 16.05 12.03 5.99
CA PRO A 155 16.84 12.72 4.97
C PRO A 155 15.99 13.20 3.78
N LEU A 156 14.95 12.47 3.39
CA LEU A 156 14.01 12.88 2.34
C LEU A 156 13.19 14.11 2.74
N ALA A 157 12.96 14.29 4.04
CA ALA A 157 12.32 15.48 4.60
C ALA A 157 13.30 16.65 4.82
N GLY A 158 14.59 16.48 4.50
CA GLY A 158 15.67 17.43 4.79
C GLY A 158 16.10 17.47 6.26
N ILE A 159 15.63 16.55 7.10
CA ILE A 159 15.96 16.52 8.52
C ILE A 159 17.36 15.91 8.69
N GLY A 160 18.22 16.58 9.47
CA GLY A 160 19.56 16.08 9.80
C GLY A 160 20.62 16.30 8.72
N LEU A 161 20.27 16.92 7.59
CA LEU A 161 21.24 17.46 6.65
C LEU A 161 21.79 18.76 7.25
N LYS A 162 23.07 18.77 7.63
CA LYS A 162 23.79 20.00 7.93
C LYS A 162 24.25 20.59 6.59
N GLU A 163 23.93 21.86 6.37
CA GLU A 163 24.47 22.65 5.26
C GLU A 163 26.00 22.78 5.36
#